data_AF-A0A853F0Y3-F1
#
_entry.id   AF-A0A853F0Y3-F1
#
_cell.length_a   1.000
_cell.length_b   1.000
_cell.length_c   1.000
_cell.angle_alpha   90.00
_cell.angle_beta   90.00
_cell.angle_gamma   90.00
#
_symmetry.space_group_name_H-M   'P 1'
#
loop_
_entity.id
_entity.type
_entity.pdbx_description
1 polymer ?
#
loop_
_entity_poly.entity_id
_entity_poly.type
_entity_poly.pdbx_seq_one_letter_code
_entity_poly.pdbx_strand_id
1 'polypeptide(L)'
;MKKVVLINGKKQSKLNVFNRLTQFGDGLFETCVIKDTKLLFWSMHFDRLEQGRTQLKINKVSEGQWLKDINKAFGIAKLEQAVVKIILSRGESERGYGFKKNIKPTRIVIVSPMPKQTADKYTLSICNSGYANNIPLSHIKHCNRLEQVLARTNMLSDECIMLNEKGNPVSVTQGNIFGIKDGVLLTPNLDNCGIEGTRRTVILKIATALKLQVKVGELTLQMLYDCNEVFISNSVIGIKSVDTINAKQFTQQAITQKIAQVLGEESQAKKNITPLKPKKSNMKKALSLSLIAFALFYWANTIKSEKSFVYHLPQGAGMSVTASNLEKQGVIQSRYFLMAMSKVLGFDAKIKSGYYDINPNMSVFELLNNFASAEVASRNITLIEGKTISHYYQQLINNKFLKSSGSFVDTMRLAGIKSPYEGYFWPDTYQVNIGDSVASVFKRANQKLQKNLYAEWQKRDKTLRLNNASQALILASLIEKETAHSAEKTQISGVFMRRLHIGMHLQTDPTVVYALNLSKRYRGFLTRKDLKFNSPYNTYQNKGLPPTAISSASASSLYAAMHPAKGDSLFFVSKKDGSHAFAKTYKQHQLNIKKYLK
;
A
#
# COMPACT_ATOMS: atom_id res chain seq x y z
N MET A 1 0.64 21.52 25.29
CA MET A 1 0.89 22.95 24.92
C MET A 1 -0.08 23.40 23.82
N LYS A 2 -1.01 24.32 24.10
CA LYS A 2 -2.04 24.80 23.13
C LYS A 2 -1.58 26.00 22.26
N LYS A 3 -0.29 26.34 22.25
CA LYS A 3 0.24 27.43 21.41
C LYS A 3 0.50 26.89 20.00
N VAL A 4 0.00 27.58 18.98
CA VAL A 4 0.21 27.23 17.57
C VAL A 4 0.88 28.39 16.86
N VAL A 5 1.96 28.10 16.14
CA VAL A 5 2.66 29.08 15.31
C VAL A 5 2.59 28.63 13.86
N LEU A 6 2.18 29.54 12.98
CA LEU A 6 2.34 29.42 11.54
C LEU A 6 3.30 30.50 11.04
N ILE A 7 4.27 30.12 10.22
CA ILE A 7 5.12 31.05 9.47
C ILE A 7 4.88 30.78 7.98
N ASN A 8 4.45 31.81 7.25
CA ASN A 8 4.05 31.75 5.84
C ASN A 8 3.02 30.63 5.58
N GLY A 9 2.08 30.44 6.51
CA GLY A 9 1.02 29.43 6.43
C GLY A 9 1.44 27.99 6.77
N LYS A 10 2.72 27.74 7.08
CA LYS A 10 3.23 26.43 7.52
C LYS A 10 3.39 26.37 9.03
N LYS A 11 3.03 25.25 9.67
CA LYS A 11 3.17 25.08 11.12
C LYS A 11 4.63 24.86 11.47
N GLN A 12 5.24 25.85 12.12
CA GLN A 12 6.64 25.86 12.53
C GLN A 12 6.89 27.02 13.50
N SER A 13 7.98 26.93 14.28
CA SER A 13 8.39 27.96 15.24
C SER A 13 9.75 28.59 14.95
N LYS A 14 10.50 28.07 13.95
CA LYS A 14 11.83 28.56 13.60
C LYS A 14 11.71 29.65 12.53
N LEU A 15 12.26 30.83 12.82
CA LEU A 15 12.41 31.92 11.85
C LEU A 15 13.88 31.98 11.42
N ASN A 16 14.14 32.27 10.14
CA ASN A 16 15.49 32.45 9.64
C ASN A 16 16.17 33.63 10.37
N VAL A 17 17.43 33.46 10.78
CA VAL A 17 18.21 34.54 11.42
C VAL A 17 18.42 35.73 10.49
N PHE A 18 18.44 35.52 9.17
CA PHE A 18 18.51 36.59 8.16
C PHE A 18 17.18 37.31 7.94
N ASN A 19 16.13 36.93 8.68
CA ASN A 19 14.89 37.68 8.66
C ASN A 19 15.08 39.03 9.35
N ARG A 20 14.69 40.11 8.68
CA ARG A 20 14.88 41.49 9.15
C ARG A 20 14.11 41.80 10.43
N LEU A 21 13.07 41.02 10.75
CA LEU A 21 12.42 41.10 12.06
C LEU A 21 13.42 40.80 13.19
N THR A 22 14.23 39.76 13.03
CA THR A 22 15.23 39.34 14.03
C THR A 22 16.39 40.32 14.11
N GLN A 23 16.83 40.85 12.96
CA GLN A 23 17.99 41.72 12.89
C GLN A 23 17.69 43.15 13.36
N PHE A 24 16.51 43.70 13.03
CA PHE A 24 16.24 45.14 13.12
C PHE A 24 14.86 45.49 13.68
N GLY A 25 14.04 44.51 14.09
CA GLY A 25 12.65 44.78 14.42
C GLY A 25 11.83 45.33 13.25
N ASP A 26 12.27 45.08 12.00
CA ASP A 26 11.68 45.61 10.76
C ASP A 26 10.39 44.87 10.40
N GLY A 27 9.32 45.30 11.07
CA GLY A 27 8.00 44.72 10.93
C GLY A 27 6.96 45.36 11.82
N LEU A 28 5.74 44.85 11.72
CA LEU A 28 4.55 45.28 12.43
C LEU A 28 3.91 44.08 13.11
N PHE A 29 3.13 44.30 14.15
CA PHE A 29 2.35 43.24 14.75
C PHE A 29 0.98 43.71 15.21
N GLU A 30 0.04 42.78 15.22
CA GLU A 30 -1.29 42.97 15.79
C GLU A 30 -1.54 41.90 16.85
N THR A 31 -2.44 42.20 17.78
CA THR A 31 -2.85 41.25 18.83
C THR A 31 -4.36 41.32 18.93
N CYS A 32 -5.01 40.32 18.34
CA CYS A 32 -6.44 40.20 18.18
C CYS A 32 -7.01 39.19 19.18
N VAL A 33 -8.32 39.21 19.37
CA VAL A 33 -9.04 38.27 20.23
C VAL A 33 -10.02 37.47 19.39
N ILE A 34 -10.06 36.15 19.62
CA ILE A 34 -11.12 35.27 19.15
C ILE A 34 -11.98 34.86 20.35
N LYS A 35 -13.29 35.05 20.24
CA LYS A 35 -14.30 34.48 21.16
C LYS A 35 -15.38 33.79 20.34
N ASP A 36 -15.80 32.60 20.75
CA ASP A 36 -16.89 31.85 20.11
C ASP A 36 -16.75 31.74 18.59
N THR A 37 -15.53 31.43 18.12
CA THR A 37 -15.15 31.36 16.69
C THR A 37 -15.28 32.67 15.89
N LYS A 38 -15.43 33.81 16.57
CA LYS A 38 -15.48 35.15 15.97
C LYS A 38 -14.17 35.89 16.26
N LEU A 39 -13.48 36.34 15.21
CA LEU A 39 -12.34 37.24 15.35
C LEU A 39 -12.86 38.67 15.54
N LEU A 40 -12.58 39.26 16.69
CA LEU A 40 -13.16 40.53 17.10
C LEU A 40 -12.38 41.72 16.53
N PHE A 41 -13.10 42.70 16.00
CA PHE A 41 -12.64 43.96 15.41
C PHE A 41 -11.53 43.80 14.36
N TRP A 42 -11.58 42.73 13.58
CA TRP A 42 -10.53 42.39 12.61
C TRP A 42 -10.26 43.50 11.60
N SER A 43 -11.31 44.13 11.05
CA SER A 43 -11.16 45.25 10.09
C SER A 43 -10.25 46.35 10.65
N MET A 44 -10.48 46.79 11.88
CA MET A 44 -9.65 47.82 12.53
C MET A 44 -8.21 47.37 12.77
N HIS A 45 -8.00 46.10 13.13
CA HIS A 45 -6.66 45.54 13.26
C HIS A 45 -5.94 45.49 11.91
N PHE A 46 -6.64 45.10 10.84
CA PHE A 46 -6.10 45.04 9.50
C PHE A 46 -5.80 46.43 8.93
N ASP A 47 -6.69 47.40 9.13
CA ASP A 47 -6.50 48.80 8.71
C ASP A 47 -5.25 49.41 9.34
N ARG A 48 -5.06 49.23 10.66
CA ARG A 48 -3.84 49.70 11.35
C ARG A 48 -2.58 48.99 10.87
N LEU A 49 -2.67 47.68 10.60
CA LEU A 49 -1.56 46.92 10.01
C LEU A 49 -1.19 47.48 8.62
N GLU A 50 -2.18 47.80 7.79
CA GLU A 50 -1.97 48.37 6.45
C GLU A 50 -1.47 49.82 6.48
N GLN A 51 -1.90 50.63 7.45
CA GLN A 51 -1.33 51.95 7.71
C GLN A 51 0.17 51.83 8.03
N GLY A 52 0.52 51.00 9.00
CA GLY A 52 1.91 50.73 9.35
C GLY A 52 2.70 50.15 8.18
N ARG A 53 2.09 49.27 7.39
CA ARG A 53 2.73 48.67 6.22
C ARG A 53 3.09 49.74 5.19
N THR A 54 2.17 50.66 4.94
CA THR A 54 2.37 51.77 4.00
C THR A 54 3.47 52.70 4.50
N GLN A 55 3.43 53.08 5.78
CA GLN A 55 4.42 53.94 6.43
C GLN A 55 5.83 53.33 6.41
N LEU A 56 5.96 52.03 6.72
CA LEU A 56 7.23 51.31 6.64
C LEU A 56 7.57 50.81 5.23
N LYS A 57 6.72 51.05 4.22
CA LYS A 57 6.91 50.57 2.84
C LYS A 57 7.15 49.06 2.75
N ILE A 58 6.45 48.26 3.56
CA ILE A 58 6.51 46.79 3.51
C ILE A 58 5.60 46.29 2.38
N ASN A 59 6.00 45.24 1.67
CA ASN A 59 5.19 44.70 0.57
C ASN A 59 3.85 44.13 1.05
N LYS A 60 2.81 44.28 0.22
CA LYS A 60 1.41 43.96 0.56
C LYS A 60 1.20 42.47 0.81
N VAL A 61 0.35 42.17 1.79
CA VAL A 61 -0.24 40.85 2.03
C VAL A 61 -1.75 41.01 1.98
N SER A 62 -2.45 40.18 1.21
CA SER A 62 -3.92 40.28 1.14
C SER A 62 -4.58 39.90 2.46
N GLU A 63 -5.68 40.58 2.79
CA GLU A 63 -6.49 40.28 3.97
C GLU A 63 -6.95 38.82 3.99
N GLY A 64 -7.39 38.30 2.85
CA GLY A 64 -7.81 36.89 2.72
C GLY A 64 -6.69 35.90 3.06
N GLN A 65 -5.43 36.25 2.82
CA GLN A 65 -4.30 35.41 3.20
C GLN A 65 -4.06 35.43 4.72
N TRP A 66 -4.24 36.57 5.38
CA TRP A 66 -4.22 36.65 6.85
C TRP A 66 -5.33 35.82 7.47
N LEU A 67 -6.58 36.00 7.01
CA LEU A 67 -7.72 35.25 7.52
C LEU A 67 -7.55 33.74 7.31
N LYS A 68 -6.98 33.33 6.17
CA LYS A 68 -6.63 31.91 5.91
C LYS A 68 -5.62 31.37 6.92
N ASP A 69 -4.55 32.12 7.20
CA ASP A 69 -3.51 31.69 8.13
C ASP A 69 -4.03 31.70 9.59
N ILE A 70 -4.81 32.72 9.99
CA ILE A 70 -5.49 32.81 11.29
C ILE A 70 -6.46 31.64 11.49
N ASN A 71 -7.35 31.40 10.53
CA ASN A 71 -8.33 30.31 10.62
C ASN A 71 -7.65 28.94 10.71
N LYS A 72 -6.57 28.73 9.94
CA LYS A 72 -5.77 27.51 9.99
C LYS A 72 -5.11 27.34 11.37
N ALA A 73 -4.49 28.38 11.91
CA ALA A 73 -3.81 28.32 13.20
C ALA A 73 -4.80 28.05 14.34
N PHE A 74 -5.94 28.76 14.34
CA PHE A 74 -7.00 28.61 15.34
C PHE A 74 -7.62 27.21 15.30
N GLY A 75 -7.92 26.68 14.11
CA GLY A 75 -8.45 25.32 13.95
C GLY A 75 -7.49 24.23 14.44
N ILE A 76 -6.17 24.45 14.39
CA ILE A 76 -5.17 23.53 14.96
C ILE A 76 -5.11 23.67 16.50
N ALA A 77 -5.28 24.88 17.03
CA ALA A 77 -5.15 25.16 18.46
C ALA A 77 -6.28 24.54 19.30
N LYS A 78 -7.48 24.35 18.71
CA LYS A 78 -8.67 23.78 19.37
C LYS A 78 -8.99 24.51 20.69
N LEU A 79 -9.03 25.84 20.62
CA LEU A 79 -9.37 26.73 21.73
C LEU A 79 -10.77 27.30 21.51
N GLU A 80 -11.51 27.54 22.59
CA GLU A 80 -12.80 28.26 22.53
C GLU A 80 -12.59 29.77 22.43
N GLN A 81 -11.67 30.28 23.25
CA GLN A 81 -11.21 31.67 23.23
C GLN A 81 -9.69 31.70 23.09
N ALA A 82 -9.18 32.65 22.30
CA ALA A 82 -7.75 32.75 22.01
C ALA A 82 -7.31 34.19 21.78
N VAL A 83 -6.05 34.46 22.12
CA VAL A 83 -5.30 35.60 21.62
C VAL A 83 -4.61 35.18 20.32
N VAL A 84 -4.75 35.99 19.28
CA VAL A 84 -4.06 35.81 18.01
C VAL A 84 -3.10 36.97 17.80
N LYS A 85 -1.80 36.69 17.89
CA LYS A 85 -0.77 37.64 17.51
C LYS A 85 -0.37 37.39 16.06
N ILE A 86 -0.50 38.39 15.20
CA ILE A 86 0.05 38.35 13.85
C ILE A 86 1.25 39.28 13.75
N ILE A 87 2.27 38.89 13.00
CA ILE A 87 3.48 39.68 12.77
C ILE A 87 3.77 39.70 11.27
N LEU A 88 3.88 40.89 10.72
CA LEU A 88 4.30 41.17 9.35
C LEU A 88 5.74 41.67 9.38
N SER A 89 6.67 40.88 8.87
CA SER A 89 8.05 41.32 8.64
C SER A 89 8.27 41.70 7.18
N ARG A 90 9.19 42.64 6.93
CA ARG A 90 9.67 42.93 5.57
C ARG A 90 10.20 41.69 4.85
N GLY A 91 10.74 40.71 5.58
CA GLY A 91 11.24 39.45 5.03
C GLY A 91 12.73 39.24 5.28
N GLU A 92 13.35 38.41 4.46
CA GLU A 92 14.77 38.07 4.55
C GLU A 92 15.59 38.97 3.63
N SER A 93 16.71 39.49 4.13
CA SER A 93 17.68 40.24 3.35
C SER A 93 19.11 39.82 3.69
N GLU A 94 20.06 40.28 2.89
CA GLU A 94 21.49 40.19 3.18
C GLU A 94 21.89 41.24 4.24
N ARG A 95 23.13 41.72 4.19
CA ARG A 95 23.72 42.58 5.22
C ARG A 95 23.25 44.04 5.13
N GLY A 96 23.24 44.70 6.28
CA GLY A 96 22.99 46.14 6.41
C GLY A 96 21.51 46.56 6.36
N TYR A 97 21.29 47.86 6.39
CA TYR A 97 19.94 48.45 6.47
C TYR A 97 19.20 48.48 5.13
N GLY A 98 19.92 48.46 4.01
CA GLY A 98 19.34 48.41 2.66
C GLY A 98 18.57 47.12 2.36
N PHE A 99 17.61 47.17 1.44
CA PHE A 99 16.83 46.00 1.01
C PHE A 99 16.35 46.14 -0.44
N LYS A 100 16.14 45.00 -1.09
CA LYS A 100 15.58 44.93 -2.46
C LYS A 100 14.07 45.25 -2.42
N LYS A 101 13.57 46.01 -3.40
CA LYS A 101 12.15 46.40 -3.46
C LYS A 101 11.19 45.19 -3.54
N ASN A 102 11.61 44.09 -4.16
CA ASN A 102 10.80 42.88 -4.35
C ASN A 102 10.92 41.87 -3.19
N ILE A 103 11.47 42.27 -2.03
CA ILE A 103 11.59 41.42 -0.85
C ILE A 103 10.22 40.83 -0.44
N LYS A 104 10.16 39.51 -0.25
CA LYS A 104 8.90 38.85 0.09
C LYS A 104 8.64 38.99 1.60
N PRO A 105 7.49 39.55 2.01
CA PRO A 105 7.19 39.72 3.42
C PRO A 105 7.00 38.36 4.10
N THR A 106 7.39 38.28 5.36
CA THR A 106 7.14 37.09 6.19
C THR A 106 5.93 37.32 7.08
N ARG A 107 4.98 36.38 7.03
CA ARG A 107 3.77 36.37 7.84
C ARG A 107 3.92 35.38 8.96
N ILE A 108 3.70 35.82 10.19
CA ILE A 108 3.71 34.96 11.36
C ILE A 108 2.35 35.08 12.03
N VAL A 109 1.73 33.95 12.36
CA VAL A 109 0.48 33.88 13.12
C VAL A 109 0.74 33.01 14.34
N ILE A 110 0.48 33.56 15.52
CA ILE A 110 0.64 32.90 16.81
C ILE A 110 -0.74 32.88 17.47
N VAL A 111 -1.25 31.68 17.74
CA VAL A 111 -2.48 31.49 18.50
C VAL A 111 -2.12 30.94 19.87
N SER A 112 -2.59 31.61 20.92
CA SER A 112 -2.38 31.23 22.31
C SER A 112 -3.68 31.30 23.12
N PRO A 113 -3.79 30.57 24.24
CA PRO A 113 -4.90 30.73 25.17
C PRO A 113 -5.08 32.19 25.60
N MET A 114 -6.31 32.57 25.94
CA MET A 114 -6.55 33.83 26.64
C MET A 114 -5.75 33.86 27.95
N PRO A 115 -5.12 35.00 28.30
CA PRO A 115 -4.55 35.16 29.63
C PRO A 115 -5.65 35.03 30.68
N LYS A 116 -5.30 34.54 31.88
CA LYS A 116 -6.23 34.56 33.01
C LYS A 116 -6.65 35.99 33.26
N GLN A 117 -7.94 36.19 33.46
CA GLN A 117 -8.52 37.52 33.66
C GLN A 117 -7.92 38.12 34.94
N THR A 118 -7.38 39.32 34.83
CA THR A 118 -6.82 40.12 35.94
C THR A 118 -7.92 40.89 36.66
N ALA A 119 -7.55 41.46 37.81
CA ALA A 119 -8.37 42.33 38.64
C ALA A 119 -9.19 43.35 37.84
N ASP A 120 -10.37 43.71 38.35
CA ASP A 120 -11.27 44.65 37.68
C ASP A 120 -10.76 46.09 37.71
N LYS A 121 -9.91 46.40 38.69
CA LYS A 121 -9.23 47.68 38.82
C LYS A 121 -7.72 47.51 38.79
N TYR A 122 -7.04 48.53 38.29
CA TYR A 122 -5.59 48.57 38.12
C TYR A 122 -4.97 49.68 38.97
N THR A 123 -3.83 49.38 39.57
CA THR A 123 -2.92 50.38 40.14
C THR A 123 -1.89 50.78 39.10
N LEU A 124 -1.57 52.07 39.03
CA LEU A 124 -0.59 52.63 38.10
C LEU A 124 0.56 53.31 38.84
N SER A 125 1.77 53.16 38.30
CA SER A 125 2.93 54.00 38.66
C SER A 125 3.40 54.83 37.46
N ILE A 126 4.35 55.75 37.65
CA ILE A 126 5.04 56.42 36.54
C ILE A 126 6.28 55.63 36.15
N CYS A 127 6.55 55.50 34.85
CA CYS A 127 7.69 54.73 34.37
C CYS A 127 8.96 55.56 34.36
N ASN A 128 10.07 54.93 34.75
CA ASN A 128 11.41 55.54 34.67
C ASN A 128 11.87 55.77 33.23
N SER A 129 11.31 55.01 32.27
CA SER A 129 11.58 55.18 30.83
C SER A 129 10.28 55.42 30.07
N GLY A 130 10.35 56.28 29.06
CA GLY A 130 9.21 56.70 28.25
C GLY A 130 9.41 56.44 26.76
N TYR A 131 8.75 57.26 25.95
CA TYR A 131 8.89 57.31 24.50
C TYR A 131 9.89 58.37 24.07
N ALA A 132 10.74 58.03 23.10
CA ALA A 132 11.42 59.01 22.28
C ALA A 132 10.48 59.55 21.19
N ASN A 133 10.68 60.80 20.77
CA ASN A 133 9.94 61.37 19.66
C ASN A 133 10.40 60.74 18.34
N ASN A 134 9.47 60.12 17.60
CA ASN A 134 9.73 59.51 16.31
C ASN A 134 8.46 59.52 15.45
N ILE A 135 8.23 60.65 14.77
CA ILE A 135 7.07 60.87 13.89
C ILE A 135 6.94 59.77 12.83
N PRO A 136 8.02 59.31 12.15
CA PRO A 136 7.92 58.20 11.20
C PRO A 136 7.46 56.86 11.79
N LEU A 137 7.45 56.68 13.11
CA LEU A 137 6.99 55.48 13.80
C LEU A 137 5.75 55.70 14.66
N SER A 138 5.24 56.93 14.73
CA SER A 138 4.07 57.28 15.52
C SER A 138 2.79 56.64 14.97
N HIS A 139 1.78 56.49 15.83
CA HIS A 139 0.51 55.78 15.61
C HIS A 139 0.59 54.26 15.31
N ILE A 140 1.67 53.76 14.74
CA ILE A 140 1.76 52.39 14.20
C ILE A 140 2.29 51.37 15.21
N LYS A 141 1.86 50.11 15.08
CA LYS A 141 2.26 49.01 15.98
C LYS A 141 3.47 48.23 15.44
N HIS A 142 4.62 48.92 15.33
CA HIS A 142 5.88 48.34 14.85
C HIS A 142 6.55 47.39 15.86
N CYS A 143 7.50 46.56 15.42
CA CYS A 143 8.15 45.55 16.27
C CYS A 143 9.31 46.08 17.13
N ASN A 144 9.80 47.30 16.91
CA ASN A 144 10.74 47.95 17.83
C ASN A 144 10.04 48.32 19.15
N ARG A 145 10.11 47.43 20.15
CA ARG A 145 9.36 47.55 21.41
C ARG A 145 10.25 47.64 22.65
N LEU A 146 11.53 47.99 22.46
CA LEU A 146 12.50 48.01 23.56
C LEU A 146 12.13 49.04 24.62
N GLU A 147 11.59 50.20 24.25
CA GLU A 147 11.08 51.21 25.19
C GLU A 147 10.03 50.62 26.16
N GLN A 148 9.08 49.83 25.63
CA GLN A 148 8.07 49.18 26.45
C GLN A 148 8.66 48.06 27.30
N VAL A 149 9.69 47.36 26.82
CA VAL A 149 10.40 46.36 27.62
C VAL A 149 11.11 47.02 28.80
N LEU A 150 11.87 48.10 28.56
CA LEU A 150 12.57 48.85 29.60
C LEU A 150 11.61 49.43 30.63
N ALA A 151 10.47 49.97 30.19
CA ALA A 151 9.45 50.52 31.09
C ALA A 151 8.86 49.46 32.04
N ARG A 152 8.84 48.19 31.62
CA ARG A 152 8.30 47.08 32.41
C ARG A 152 9.31 46.45 33.36
N THR A 153 10.62 46.66 33.18
CA THR A 153 11.66 46.00 33.99
C THR A 153 11.55 46.33 35.49
N ASN A 154 11.08 47.53 35.84
CA ASN A 154 11.00 48.03 37.22
C ASN A 154 9.56 48.37 37.64
N MET A 155 8.56 47.71 37.04
CA MET A 155 7.16 47.99 37.32
C MET A 155 6.74 47.42 38.68
N LEU A 156 6.22 48.27 39.57
CA LEU A 156 5.78 47.90 40.92
C LEU A 156 4.25 47.78 41.06
N SER A 157 3.51 48.33 40.09
CA SER A 157 2.04 48.34 40.04
C SER A 157 1.52 47.42 38.93
N ASP A 158 0.20 47.31 38.75
CA ASP A 158 -0.40 46.49 37.68
C ASP A 158 -0.06 46.99 36.27
N GLU A 159 0.07 48.31 36.13
CA GLU A 159 0.59 48.97 34.93
C GLU A 159 1.40 50.23 35.26
N CYS A 160 1.97 50.87 34.24
CA CYS A 160 2.84 52.01 34.42
C CYS A 160 2.71 53.00 33.25
N ILE A 161 2.61 54.29 33.59
CA ILE A 161 2.41 55.37 32.64
C ILE A 161 3.73 55.72 31.97
N MET A 162 3.75 55.59 30.64
CA MET A 162 4.88 55.99 29.80
C MET A 162 4.72 57.46 29.37
N LEU A 163 5.76 58.24 29.62
CA LEU A 163 5.81 59.67 29.31
C LEU A 163 6.53 59.91 27.98
N ASN A 164 6.32 61.07 27.36
CA ASN A 164 7.18 61.57 26.29
C ASN A 164 8.37 62.36 26.87
N GLU A 165 9.23 62.89 25.98
CA GLU A 165 10.38 63.73 26.34
C GLU A 165 10.03 65.00 27.12
N LYS A 166 8.78 65.46 27.06
CA LYS A 166 8.29 66.62 27.85
C LYS A 166 7.76 66.23 29.23
N GLY A 167 7.82 64.94 29.60
CA GLY A 167 7.27 64.43 30.86
C GLY A 167 5.74 64.26 30.86
N ASN A 168 5.09 64.29 29.69
CA ASN A 168 3.63 64.16 29.58
C ASN A 168 3.21 62.71 29.28
N PRO A 169 2.14 62.20 29.92
CA PRO A 169 1.52 60.92 29.57
C PRO A 169 1.24 60.73 28.08
N VAL A 170 1.63 59.57 27.55
CA VAL A 170 1.31 59.14 26.17
C VAL A 170 0.43 57.89 26.20
N SER A 171 0.82 56.92 27.02
CA SER A 171 0.17 55.61 27.09
C SER A 171 0.56 54.91 28.38
N VAL A 172 0.05 53.69 28.56
CA VAL A 172 0.62 52.73 29.51
C VAL A 172 1.42 51.68 28.70
N THR A 173 2.32 50.92 29.32
CA THR A 173 3.28 50.04 28.63
C THR A 173 2.64 49.05 27.63
N GLN A 174 1.37 48.69 27.84
CA GLN A 174 0.61 47.81 26.96
C GLN A 174 -0.82 48.28 26.66
N GLY A 175 -1.10 49.58 26.64
CA GLY A 175 -2.44 50.11 26.35
C GLY A 175 -2.49 51.62 26.21
N ASN A 176 -3.62 52.16 25.78
CA ASN A 176 -3.85 53.61 25.81
C ASN A 176 -4.46 54.03 27.14
N ILE A 177 -4.23 55.29 27.53
CA ILE A 177 -4.75 55.88 28.76
C ILE A 177 -5.78 56.98 28.45
N PHE A 178 -6.76 57.10 29.32
CA PHE A 178 -7.87 58.04 29.23
C PHE A 178 -8.17 58.62 30.60
N GLY A 179 -8.49 59.91 30.64
CA GLY A 179 -9.04 60.58 31.81
C GLY A 179 -10.43 61.13 31.50
N ILE A 180 -11.29 61.20 32.50
CA ILE A 180 -12.58 61.87 32.41
C ILE A 180 -12.64 62.95 33.48
N LYS A 181 -12.86 64.18 33.04
CA LYS A 181 -13.04 65.34 33.93
C LYS A 181 -14.28 66.11 33.51
N ASP A 182 -15.26 66.22 34.41
CA ASP A 182 -16.48 67.02 34.25
C ASP A 182 -17.20 66.79 32.90
N GLY A 183 -17.35 65.52 32.50
CA GLY A 183 -18.01 65.14 31.23
C GLY A 183 -17.13 65.25 29.97
N VAL A 184 -15.85 65.61 30.13
CA VAL A 184 -14.85 65.66 29.05
C VAL A 184 -13.95 64.43 29.13
N LEU A 185 -13.90 63.64 28.07
CA LEU A 185 -12.94 62.57 27.88
C LEU A 185 -11.64 63.13 27.28
N LEU A 186 -10.56 62.98 28.03
CA LEU A 186 -9.20 63.39 27.69
C LEU A 186 -8.37 62.17 27.30
N THR A 187 -7.61 62.26 26.21
CA THR A 187 -6.58 61.26 25.87
C THR A 187 -5.42 61.92 25.14
N PRO A 188 -4.18 61.42 25.29
CA PRO A 188 -3.02 61.98 24.60
C PRO A 188 -3.19 61.98 23.07
N ASN A 189 -2.71 63.02 22.38
CA ASN A 189 -2.37 62.94 20.96
C ASN A 189 -1.16 62.01 20.76
N LEU A 190 -1.00 61.48 19.55
CA LEU A 190 0.00 60.46 19.26
C LEU A 190 0.90 60.85 18.07
N ASP A 191 0.95 62.14 17.75
CA ASP A 191 1.56 62.64 16.51
C ASP A 191 3.08 62.41 16.51
N ASN A 192 3.70 62.48 17.69
CA ASN A 192 5.15 62.33 17.87
C ASN A 192 5.57 60.91 18.26
N CYS A 193 4.73 60.18 18.98
CA CYS A 193 5.03 58.84 19.49
C CYS A 193 3.77 58.11 19.96
N GLY A 194 3.91 56.83 20.34
CA GLY A 194 2.81 56.02 20.83
C GLY A 194 2.05 55.27 19.73
N ILE A 195 0.97 54.59 20.11
CA ILE A 195 0.25 53.65 19.25
C ILE A 195 -1.24 53.99 19.24
N GLU A 196 -1.82 54.14 18.06
CA GLU A 196 -3.26 54.34 17.87
C GLU A 196 -3.98 53.02 18.14
N GLY A 197 -4.47 52.82 19.37
CA GLY A 197 -5.17 51.60 19.78
C GLY A 197 -6.45 51.34 18.98
N THR A 198 -6.66 50.11 18.47
CA THR A 198 -7.95 49.76 17.86
C THR A 198 -9.12 49.94 18.83
N ARG A 199 -8.91 49.72 20.14
CA ARG A 199 -9.91 50.04 21.17
C ARG A 199 -10.03 51.53 21.44
N ARG A 200 -8.93 52.28 21.40
CA ARG A 200 -8.94 53.76 21.51
C ARG A 200 -9.87 54.36 20.47
N THR A 201 -9.73 53.99 19.21
CA THR A 201 -10.61 54.49 18.13
C THR A 201 -12.10 54.21 18.39
N VAL A 202 -12.44 53.04 18.93
CA VAL A 202 -13.82 52.69 19.27
C VAL A 202 -14.31 53.48 20.49
N ILE A 203 -13.48 53.61 21.51
CA ILE A 203 -13.78 54.36 22.74
C ILE A 203 -14.09 55.81 22.45
N LEU A 204 -13.31 56.47 21.58
CA LEU A 204 -13.59 57.87 21.20
C LEU A 204 -14.95 58.02 20.51
N LYS A 205 -15.33 57.07 19.64
CA LYS A 205 -16.65 57.05 19.00
C LYS A 205 -17.78 56.81 20.01
N ILE A 206 -17.58 55.88 20.94
CA ILE A 206 -18.54 55.61 22.02
C ILE A 206 -18.71 56.85 22.90
N ALA A 207 -17.63 57.53 23.26
CA ALA A 207 -17.67 58.73 24.09
C ALA A 207 -18.51 59.84 23.44
N THR A 208 -18.28 60.11 22.15
CA THR A 208 -19.11 61.06 21.39
C THR A 208 -20.58 60.62 21.33
N ALA A 209 -20.86 59.33 21.11
CA ALA A 209 -22.23 58.81 21.10
C ALA A 209 -22.93 58.91 22.47
N LEU A 210 -22.16 58.83 23.56
CA LEU A 210 -22.60 59.06 24.93
C LEU A 210 -22.70 60.54 25.30
N LYS A 211 -22.52 61.46 24.33
CA LYS A 211 -22.55 62.92 24.49
C LYS A 211 -21.46 63.47 25.41
N LEU A 212 -20.34 62.77 25.56
CA LEU A 212 -19.14 63.31 26.20
C LEU A 212 -18.41 64.22 25.21
N GLN A 213 -17.85 65.32 25.71
CA GLN A 213 -16.88 66.09 24.91
C GLN A 213 -15.59 65.28 24.82
N VAL A 214 -15.00 65.18 23.62
CA VAL A 214 -13.75 64.42 23.42
C VAL A 214 -12.63 65.40 23.09
N LYS A 215 -11.55 65.39 23.89
CA LYS A 215 -10.36 66.20 23.66
C LYS A 215 -9.14 65.29 23.51
N VAL A 216 -8.71 65.13 22.26
CA VAL A 216 -7.42 64.51 21.92
C VAL A 216 -6.37 65.61 21.87
N GLY A 217 -5.36 65.54 22.72
CA GLY A 217 -4.38 66.62 22.84
C GLY A 217 -3.28 66.31 23.84
N GLU A 218 -2.52 67.33 24.22
CA GLU A 218 -1.54 67.19 25.29
C GLU A 218 -2.26 66.92 26.63
N LEU A 219 -1.77 65.94 27.38
CA LEU A 219 -2.29 65.55 28.68
C LEU A 219 -1.12 65.57 29.66
N THR A 220 -1.10 66.51 30.60
CA THR A 220 -0.07 66.58 31.64
C THR A 220 -0.41 65.62 32.79
N LEU A 221 0.59 65.29 33.63
CA LEU A 221 0.33 64.49 34.84
C LEU A 221 -0.68 65.15 35.77
N GLN A 222 -0.61 66.48 35.93
CA GLN A 222 -1.55 67.21 36.76
C GLN A 222 -2.98 67.11 36.22
N MET A 223 -3.18 67.29 34.90
CA MET A 223 -4.49 67.11 34.28
C MET A 223 -5.06 65.71 34.52
N LEU A 224 -4.21 64.69 34.48
CA LEU A 224 -4.61 63.32 34.75
C LEU A 224 -4.98 63.09 36.23
N TYR A 225 -4.22 63.67 37.16
CA TYR A 225 -4.55 63.62 38.60
C TYR A 225 -5.84 64.37 38.96
N ASP A 226 -6.19 65.39 38.18
CA ASP A 226 -7.42 66.18 38.36
C ASP A 226 -8.66 65.52 37.74
N CYS A 227 -8.51 64.39 37.03
CA CYS A 227 -9.66 63.68 36.45
C CYS A 227 -10.51 63.01 37.54
N ASN A 228 -11.83 62.95 37.33
CA ASN A 228 -12.74 62.21 38.20
C ASN A 228 -12.54 60.69 38.04
N GLU A 229 -12.34 60.24 36.80
CA GLU A 229 -12.11 58.83 36.47
C GLU A 229 -10.87 58.70 35.56
N VAL A 230 -10.09 57.64 35.74
CA VAL A 230 -9.01 57.26 34.83
C VAL A 230 -9.17 55.80 34.45
N PHE A 231 -8.92 55.46 33.19
CA PHE A 231 -8.95 54.08 32.73
C PHE A 231 -7.95 53.83 31.60
N ILE A 232 -7.61 52.55 31.43
CA ILE A 232 -6.71 52.08 30.38
C ILE A 232 -7.44 51.10 29.46
N SER A 233 -6.96 50.98 28.22
CA SER A 233 -7.54 50.02 27.29
C SER A 233 -6.56 49.40 26.31
N ASN A 234 -6.76 48.11 26.03
CA ASN A 234 -6.19 47.41 24.88
C ASN A 234 -7.13 46.31 24.36
N SER A 235 -6.77 45.66 23.26
CA SER A 235 -7.61 44.65 22.60
C SER A 235 -7.86 43.38 23.42
N VAL A 236 -7.00 43.06 24.39
CA VAL A 236 -7.02 41.81 25.17
C VAL A 236 -7.73 42.01 26.51
N ILE A 237 -7.37 43.04 27.26
CA ILE A 237 -7.94 43.32 28.61
C ILE A 237 -9.26 44.11 28.54
N GLY A 238 -9.59 44.70 27.38
CA GLY A 238 -10.76 45.56 27.24
C GLY A 238 -10.51 46.94 27.84
N ILE A 239 -11.45 47.42 28.65
CA ILE A 239 -11.30 48.63 29.48
C ILE A 239 -11.07 48.19 30.92
N LYS A 240 -10.11 48.82 31.59
CA LYS A 240 -9.82 48.62 33.01
C LYS A 240 -9.75 49.96 33.71
N SER A 241 -10.59 50.13 34.73
CA SER A 241 -10.58 51.30 35.61
C SER A 241 -9.27 51.36 36.39
N VAL A 242 -8.80 52.57 36.65
CA VAL A 242 -7.62 52.82 37.48
C VAL A 242 -8.07 53.20 38.89
N ASP A 243 -7.59 52.48 39.90
CA ASP A 243 -7.90 52.75 41.31
C ASP A 243 -6.93 53.79 41.89
N THR A 244 -5.64 53.66 41.56
CA THR A 244 -4.59 54.58 42.02
C THR A 244 -3.59 54.90 40.93
N ILE A 245 -3.06 56.12 40.96
CA ILE A 245 -1.82 56.49 40.27
C ILE A 245 -0.86 57.01 41.34
N ASN A 246 0.22 56.26 41.60
CA ASN A 246 1.06 56.46 42.79
C ASN A 246 0.18 56.53 44.06
N ALA A 247 0.23 57.66 44.79
CA ALA A 247 -0.58 57.89 46.00
C ALA A 247 -1.97 58.48 45.72
N LYS A 248 -2.28 58.92 44.50
CA LYS A 248 -3.58 59.52 44.17
C LYS A 248 -4.61 58.42 43.92
N GLN A 249 -5.72 58.46 44.66
CA GLN A 249 -6.84 57.53 44.53
C GLN A 249 -7.95 58.10 43.64
N PHE A 250 -8.60 57.21 42.88
CA PHE A 250 -9.76 57.48 42.03
C PHE A 250 -10.92 56.59 42.47
N THR A 251 -12.01 57.20 42.96
CA THR A 251 -13.16 56.47 43.51
C THR A 251 -14.35 56.40 42.55
N GLN A 252 -14.37 57.24 41.50
CA GLN A 252 -15.43 57.27 40.50
C GLN A 252 -15.09 56.38 39.30
N GLN A 253 -16.10 55.73 38.73
CA GLN A 253 -15.95 54.82 37.59
C GLN A 253 -17.24 54.65 36.76
N ALA A 254 -18.25 55.48 36.99
CA ALA A 254 -19.58 55.28 36.41
C ALA A 254 -19.57 55.48 34.89
N ILE A 255 -18.87 56.51 34.40
CA ILE A 255 -18.74 56.79 32.97
C ILE A 255 -17.86 55.73 32.32
N THR A 256 -16.76 55.34 32.96
CA THR A 256 -15.87 54.26 32.52
C THR A 256 -16.62 52.94 32.35
N GLN A 257 -17.44 52.56 33.33
CA GLN A 257 -18.28 51.36 33.27
C GLN A 257 -19.31 51.44 32.14
N LYS A 258 -19.93 52.61 31.93
CA LYS A 258 -20.86 52.83 30.81
C LYS A 258 -20.17 52.68 29.46
N ILE A 259 -18.98 53.24 29.28
CA ILE A 259 -18.17 53.05 28.06
C ILE A 259 -17.80 51.57 27.90
N ALA A 260 -17.40 50.89 28.98
CA ALA A 260 -17.05 49.47 28.96
C ALA A 260 -18.22 48.56 28.57
N GLN A 261 -19.43 48.86 29.06
CA GLN A 261 -20.65 48.16 28.67
C GLN A 261 -20.92 48.31 27.17
N VAL A 262 -20.94 49.53 26.64
CA VAL A 262 -21.19 49.79 25.22
C VAL A 262 -20.10 49.18 24.34
N LEU A 263 -18.84 49.17 24.79
CA LEU A 263 -17.75 48.47 24.08
C LEU A 263 -17.99 46.96 24.03
N GLY A 264 -18.53 46.38 25.11
CA GLY A 264 -18.96 44.99 25.17
C GLY A 264 -20.04 44.67 24.13
N GLU A 265 -21.04 45.53 24.01
CA GLU A 265 -22.12 45.42 23.00
C GLU A 265 -21.57 45.56 21.57
N GLU A 266 -20.72 46.56 21.32
CA GLU A 266 -20.05 46.75 20.02
C GLU A 266 -19.18 45.55 19.63
N SER A 267 -18.61 44.82 20.60
CA SER A 267 -17.82 43.61 20.32
C SER A 267 -18.65 42.45 19.76
N GLN A 268 -19.97 42.47 19.94
CA GLN A 268 -20.91 41.49 19.39
C GLN A 268 -21.55 41.93 18.08
N ALA A 269 -21.44 43.21 17.71
CA ALA A 269 -22.04 43.75 16.50
C ALA A 269 -21.45 43.09 15.24
N LYS A 270 -22.32 42.73 14.27
CA LYS A 270 -21.92 42.05 13.01
C LYS A 270 -20.76 42.74 12.26
N LYS A 271 -20.76 44.08 12.24
CA LYS A 271 -19.71 44.91 11.59
C LYS A 271 -18.32 44.74 12.21
N ASN A 272 -18.25 44.34 13.48
CA ASN A 272 -17.02 44.23 14.26
C ASN A 272 -16.59 42.77 14.45
N ILE A 273 -17.23 41.80 13.80
CA ILE A 273 -16.87 40.38 13.91
C ILE A 273 -16.54 39.78 12.55
N THR A 274 -15.47 39.02 12.49
CA THR A 274 -15.15 38.18 11.33
C THR A 274 -15.32 36.72 11.71
N PRO A 275 -16.32 36.01 11.15
CA PRO A 275 -16.55 34.61 11.47
C PRO A 275 -15.40 33.76 10.93
N LEU A 276 -14.80 32.95 11.80
CA LEU A 276 -13.79 31.97 11.42
C LEU A 276 -14.49 30.66 11.09
N LYS A 277 -14.33 30.16 9.86
CA LYS A 277 -14.98 28.91 9.43
C LYS A 277 -14.32 27.72 10.14
N PRO A 278 -15.00 26.99 11.04
CA PRO A 278 -14.53 25.68 11.45
C PRO A 278 -14.44 24.83 10.18
N LYS A 279 -13.33 24.10 10.01
CA LYS A 279 -13.09 23.26 8.84
C LYS A 279 -14.19 22.19 8.80
N LYS A 280 -15.26 22.39 8.02
CA LYS A 280 -16.10 21.26 7.56
C LYS A 280 -15.16 20.38 6.75
N SER A 281 -14.79 19.26 7.33
CA SER A 281 -13.88 18.30 6.70
C SER A 281 -14.54 17.75 5.43
N ASN A 282 -14.05 18.14 4.26
CA ASN A 282 -14.43 17.52 2.97
C ASN A 282 -14.09 16.02 2.89
N MET A 283 -13.50 15.45 3.94
CA MET A 283 -13.20 14.03 4.07
C MET A 283 -14.43 13.16 3.88
N LYS A 284 -15.63 13.58 4.30
CA LYS A 284 -16.85 12.77 4.07
C LYS A 284 -17.19 12.61 2.59
N LYS A 285 -17.05 13.68 1.77
CA LYS A 285 -17.29 13.62 0.31
C LYS A 285 -16.18 12.87 -0.44
N ALA A 286 -14.94 13.05 -0.01
CA ALA A 286 -13.81 12.29 -0.58
C ALA A 286 -13.91 10.80 -0.25
N LEU A 287 -14.31 10.45 0.99
CA LEU A 287 -14.50 9.07 1.42
C LEU A 287 -15.68 8.41 0.69
N SER A 288 -16.79 9.12 0.48
CA SER A 288 -17.94 8.58 -0.28
C SER A 288 -17.59 8.35 -1.75
N LEU A 289 -16.88 9.29 -2.40
CA LEU A 289 -16.41 9.10 -3.77
C LEU A 289 -15.40 7.96 -3.88
N SER A 290 -14.50 7.84 -2.91
CA SER A 290 -13.53 6.73 -2.85
C SER A 290 -14.22 5.38 -2.65
N LEU A 291 -15.27 5.31 -1.82
CA LEU A 291 -16.07 4.10 -1.60
C LEU A 291 -16.83 3.70 -2.86
N ILE A 292 -17.43 4.65 -3.58
CA ILE A 292 -18.11 4.39 -4.86
C ILE A 292 -17.11 3.91 -5.91
N ALA A 293 -15.97 4.58 -6.04
CA ALA A 293 -14.92 4.17 -6.97
C ALA A 293 -14.37 2.77 -6.64
N PHE A 294 -14.18 2.46 -5.35
CA PHE A 294 -13.77 1.14 -4.89
C PHE A 294 -14.84 0.07 -5.17
N ALA A 295 -16.11 0.37 -4.92
CA ALA A 295 -17.21 -0.54 -5.20
C ALA A 295 -17.35 -0.83 -6.70
N LEU A 296 -17.24 0.19 -7.56
CA LEU A 296 -17.26 0.05 -9.02
C LEU A 296 -16.05 -0.76 -9.51
N PHE A 297 -14.86 -0.52 -8.95
CA PHE A 297 -13.66 -1.28 -9.25
C PHE A 297 -13.80 -2.74 -8.85
N TYR A 298 -14.26 -3.00 -7.62
CA TYR A 298 -14.48 -4.36 -7.11
C TYR A 298 -15.49 -5.11 -7.98
N TRP A 299 -16.64 -4.48 -8.25
CA TRP A 299 -17.66 -5.04 -9.15
C TRP A 299 -17.06 -5.35 -10.52
N ALA A 300 -16.42 -4.39 -11.19
CA ALA A 300 -15.88 -4.59 -12.54
C ALA A 300 -14.73 -5.62 -12.60
N ASN A 301 -13.99 -5.81 -11.52
CA ASN A 301 -12.88 -6.76 -11.42
C ASN A 301 -13.33 -8.20 -11.14
N THR A 302 -14.61 -8.46 -10.89
CA THR A 302 -15.13 -9.81 -10.63
C THR A 302 -15.56 -10.54 -11.90
N ILE A 303 -15.18 -11.81 -12.03
CA ILE A 303 -15.71 -12.72 -13.05
C ILE A 303 -17.07 -13.26 -12.61
N LYS A 304 -18.00 -13.30 -13.56
CA LYS A 304 -19.31 -13.91 -13.41
C LYS A 304 -19.21 -15.40 -13.78
N SER A 305 -18.86 -16.23 -12.81
CA SER A 305 -18.94 -17.68 -12.99
C SER A 305 -19.25 -18.38 -11.68
N GLU A 306 -20.28 -19.22 -11.68
CA GLU A 306 -20.64 -20.06 -10.53
C GLU A 306 -19.91 -21.41 -10.53
N LYS A 307 -19.42 -21.85 -11.70
CA LYS A 307 -18.72 -23.13 -11.88
C LYS A 307 -17.43 -22.94 -12.67
N SER A 308 -16.44 -23.78 -12.42
CA SER A 308 -15.22 -23.74 -13.24
C SER A 308 -15.50 -24.25 -14.66
N PHE A 309 -15.03 -23.54 -15.67
CA PHE A 309 -15.13 -23.98 -17.07
C PHE A 309 -13.87 -23.58 -17.86
N VAL A 310 -13.68 -24.18 -19.03
CA VAL A 310 -12.52 -23.90 -19.89
C VAL A 310 -12.94 -22.91 -20.98
N TYR A 311 -12.29 -21.74 -21.00
CA TYR A 311 -12.43 -20.76 -22.07
C TYR A 311 -11.37 -20.99 -23.15
N HIS A 312 -11.79 -21.08 -24.42
CA HIS A 312 -10.88 -21.18 -25.55
C HIS A 312 -10.63 -19.79 -26.14
N LEU A 313 -9.37 -19.35 -26.08
CA LEU A 313 -8.91 -18.13 -26.73
C LEU A 313 -8.32 -18.48 -28.11
N PRO A 314 -8.99 -18.14 -29.23
CA PRO A 314 -8.57 -18.52 -30.57
C PRO A 314 -7.22 -17.91 -30.96
N GLN A 315 -6.50 -18.58 -31.86
CA GLN A 315 -5.27 -18.06 -32.45
C GLN A 315 -5.53 -16.77 -33.24
N GLY A 316 -4.73 -15.73 -33.00
CA GLY A 316 -4.88 -14.43 -33.65
C GLY A 316 -5.97 -13.52 -33.08
N ALA A 317 -6.69 -13.94 -32.03
CA ALA A 317 -7.68 -13.09 -31.37
C ALA A 317 -7.01 -11.93 -30.62
N GLY A 318 -7.38 -10.70 -30.94
CA GLY A 318 -6.93 -9.49 -30.22
C GLY A 318 -7.71 -9.22 -28.93
N MET A 319 -7.17 -8.35 -28.07
CA MET A 319 -7.76 -8.03 -26.76
C MET A 319 -9.20 -7.50 -26.86
N SER A 320 -9.49 -6.64 -27.85
CA SER A 320 -10.83 -6.08 -28.07
C SER A 320 -11.89 -7.15 -28.39
N VAL A 321 -11.54 -8.09 -29.27
CA VAL A 321 -12.41 -9.20 -29.67
C VAL A 321 -12.63 -10.14 -28.49
N THR A 322 -11.56 -10.43 -27.75
CA THR A 322 -11.58 -11.27 -26.54
C THR A 322 -12.49 -10.67 -25.45
N ALA A 323 -12.31 -9.39 -25.14
CA ALA A 323 -13.14 -8.67 -24.17
C ALA A 323 -14.63 -8.69 -24.56
N SER A 324 -14.93 -8.47 -25.83
CA SER A 324 -16.29 -8.51 -26.35
C SER A 324 -16.91 -9.90 -26.28
N ASN A 325 -16.12 -10.95 -26.53
CA ASN A 325 -16.58 -12.33 -26.46
C ASN A 325 -16.87 -12.76 -25.00
N LEU A 326 -15.96 -12.45 -24.08
CA LEU A 326 -16.13 -12.71 -22.65
C LEU A 326 -17.35 -11.98 -22.06
N GLU A 327 -17.60 -10.74 -22.46
CA GLU A 327 -18.78 -9.98 -22.02
C GLU A 327 -20.07 -10.60 -22.58
N LYS A 328 -20.09 -10.97 -23.86
CA LYS A 328 -21.26 -11.64 -24.50
C LYS A 328 -21.57 -13.00 -23.88
N GLN A 329 -20.55 -13.76 -23.50
CA GLN A 329 -20.71 -15.02 -22.77
C GLN A 329 -21.06 -14.81 -21.29
N GLY A 330 -21.16 -13.56 -20.84
CA GLY A 330 -21.50 -13.21 -19.48
C GLY A 330 -20.41 -13.55 -18.47
N VAL A 331 -19.15 -13.71 -18.89
CA VAL A 331 -18.00 -14.08 -18.03
C VAL A 331 -17.44 -12.88 -17.28
N ILE A 332 -17.49 -11.69 -17.89
CA ILE A 332 -17.00 -10.44 -17.28
C ILE A 332 -18.13 -9.41 -17.19
N GLN A 333 -17.99 -8.46 -16.26
CA GLN A 333 -18.98 -7.39 -16.05
C GLN A 333 -18.90 -6.28 -17.11
N SER A 334 -17.70 -5.98 -17.61
CA SER A 334 -17.47 -4.88 -18.55
C SER A 334 -16.26 -5.13 -19.45
N ARG A 335 -16.48 -5.12 -20.76
CA ARG A 335 -15.40 -5.16 -21.77
C ARG A 335 -14.46 -3.95 -21.66
N TYR A 336 -15.00 -2.77 -21.32
CA TYR A 336 -14.21 -1.54 -21.23
C TYR A 336 -13.23 -1.59 -20.05
N PHE A 337 -13.66 -2.16 -18.92
CA PHE A 337 -12.78 -2.36 -17.77
C PHE A 337 -11.63 -3.31 -18.10
N LEU A 338 -11.93 -4.45 -18.74
CA LEU A 338 -10.91 -5.41 -19.14
C LEU A 338 -9.90 -4.81 -20.14
N MET A 339 -10.38 -4.06 -21.14
CA MET A 339 -9.52 -3.35 -22.10
C MET A 339 -8.65 -2.28 -21.43
N ALA A 340 -9.22 -1.45 -20.55
CA ALA A 340 -8.48 -0.43 -19.83
C ALA A 340 -7.41 -1.05 -18.91
N MET A 341 -7.78 -2.10 -18.17
CA MET A 341 -6.87 -2.82 -17.28
C MET A 341 -5.73 -3.49 -18.07
N SER A 342 -6.05 -4.13 -19.19
CA SER A 342 -5.06 -4.72 -20.10
C SER A 342 -4.06 -3.69 -20.61
N LYS A 343 -4.50 -2.46 -20.91
CA LYS A 343 -3.61 -1.38 -21.37
C LYS A 343 -2.73 -0.84 -20.26
N VAL A 344 -3.30 -0.63 -19.07
CA VAL A 344 -2.57 -0.15 -17.88
C VAL A 344 -1.48 -1.14 -17.46
N LEU A 345 -1.76 -2.44 -17.54
CA LEU A 345 -0.81 -3.51 -17.18
C LEU A 345 0.16 -3.87 -18.32
N GLY A 346 -0.03 -3.31 -19.52
CA GLY A 346 0.80 -3.61 -20.69
C GLY A 346 0.65 -5.06 -21.20
N PHE A 347 -0.55 -5.62 -21.09
CA PHE A 347 -0.93 -6.97 -21.53
C PHE A 347 -1.69 -7.00 -22.86
N ASP A 348 -2.03 -5.84 -23.42
CA ASP A 348 -2.82 -5.70 -24.65
C ASP A 348 -2.25 -6.44 -25.86
N ALA A 349 -0.93 -6.43 -26.02
CA ALA A 349 -0.20 -7.14 -27.07
C ALA A 349 0.39 -8.50 -26.64
N LYS A 350 0.18 -8.91 -25.38
CA LYS A 350 0.85 -10.09 -24.78
C LYS A 350 -0.07 -11.29 -24.60
N ILE A 351 -1.33 -11.20 -25.00
CA ILE A 351 -2.26 -12.34 -24.88
C ILE A 351 -1.85 -13.49 -25.80
N LYS A 352 -1.84 -14.69 -25.25
CA LYS A 352 -1.44 -15.91 -25.95
C LYS A 352 -2.65 -16.80 -26.15
N SER A 353 -2.88 -17.29 -27.36
CA SER A 353 -3.98 -18.22 -27.63
C SER A 353 -3.82 -19.54 -26.86
N GLY A 354 -4.93 -20.14 -26.43
CA GLY A 354 -4.90 -21.33 -25.59
C GLY A 354 -6.24 -21.61 -24.94
N TYR A 355 -6.27 -22.64 -24.09
CA TYR A 355 -7.41 -22.99 -23.25
C TYR A 355 -7.12 -22.54 -21.83
N TYR A 356 -8.02 -21.80 -21.20
CA TYR A 356 -7.80 -21.20 -19.88
C TYR A 356 -8.90 -21.66 -18.92
N ASP A 357 -8.52 -22.09 -17.71
CA ASP A 357 -9.48 -22.40 -16.66
C ASP A 357 -10.03 -21.08 -16.09
N ILE A 358 -11.34 -20.88 -16.22
CA ILE A 358 -12.08 -19.79 -15.58
C ILE A 358 -12.71 -20.35 -14.33
N ASN A 359 -12.25 -19.88 -13.17
CA ASN A 359 -12.73 -20.35 -11.87
C ASN A 359 -13.72 -19.37 -11.24
N PRO A 360 -14.66 -19.84 -10.40
CA PRO A 360 -15.43 -18.96 -9.53
C PRO A 360 -14.51 -18.11 -8.66
N ASN A 361 -14.91 -16.86 -8.40
CA ASN A 361 -14.13 -15.87 -7.63
C ASN A 361 -12.81 -15.42 -8.26
N MET A 362 -12.48 -15.87 -9.47
CA MET A 362 -11.34 -15.35 -10.22
C MET A 362 -11.57 -13.88 -10.57
N SER A 363 -10.50 -13.08 -10.50
CA SER A 363 -10.57 -11.67 -10.91
C SER A 363 -10.24 -11.47 -12.38
N VAL A 364 -10.69 -10.34 -12.95
CA VAL A 364 -10.30 -9.91 -14.30
C VAL A 364 -8.78 -9.73 -14.39
N PHE A 365 -8.14 -9.27 -13.31
CA PHE A 365 -6.68 -9.18 -13.22
C PHE A 365 -6.01 -10.55 -13.39
N GLU A 366 -6.44 -11.56 -12.62
CA GLU A 366 -5.92 -12.93 -12.73
C GLU A 366 -6.14 -13.49 -14.13
N LEU A 367 -7.31 -13.24 -14.72
CA LEU A 367 -7.60 -13.70 -16.08
C LEU A 367 -6.65 -13.10 -17.12
N LEU A 368 -6.40 -11.79 -17.02
CA LEU A 368 -5.44 -11.11 -17.88
C LEU A 368 -4.01 -11.64 -17.67
N ASN A 369 -3.62 -11.93 -16.43
CA ASN A 369 -2.33 -12.53 -16.13
C ASN A 369 -2.21 -13.93 -16.74
N ASN A 370 -3.26 -14.76 -16.67
CA ASN A 370 -3.26 -16.09 -17.27
C ASN A 370 -3.10 -16.00 -18.80
N PHE A 371 -3.80 -15.07 -19.45
CA PHE A 371 -3.65 -14.83 -20.89
C PHE A 371 -2.24 -14.36 -21.27
N ALA A 372 -1.61 -13.49 -20.47
CA ALA A 372 -0.28 -12.96 -20.74
C ALA A 372 0.84 -13.99 -20.50
N SER A 373 0.70 -14.80 -19.44
CA SER A 373 1.69 -15.82 -19.06
C SER A 373 1.60 -17.09 -19.92
N ALA A 374 0.47 -17.34 -20.59
CA ALA A 374 0.10 -18.66 -21.15
C ALA A 374 0.03 -19.76 -20.08
N GLU A 375 -0.52 -19.42 -18.92
CA GLU A 375 -1.03 -20.42 -17.96
C GLU A 375 -2.28 -21.10 -18.52
N VAL A 376 -2.07 -21.92 -19.55
CA VAL A 376 -3.11 -22.72 -20.16
C VAL A 376 -3.56 -23.83 -19.20
N ALA A 377 -4.84 -24.15 -19.25
CA ALA A 377 -5.46 -25.24 -18.51
C ALA A 377 -4.68 -26.54 -18.75
N SER A 378 -4.22 -27.15 -17.67
CA SER A 378 -3.44 -28.39 -17.70
C SER A 378 -4.16 -29.51 -16.96
N ARG A 379 -3.94 -30.75 -17.40
CA ARG A 379 -4.49 -31.96 -16.78
C ARG A 379 -3.40 -33.02 -16.66
N ASN A 380 -3.49 -33.84 -15.64
CA ASN A 380 -2.56 -34.95 -15.44
C ASN A 380 -3.07 -36.20 -16.14
N ILE A 381 -2.20 -36.86 -16.90
CA ILE A 381 -2.46 -38.14 -17.52
C ILE A 381 -1.42 -39.13 -17.02
N THR A 382 -1.87 -40.17 -16.31
CA THR A 382 -0.99 -41.21 -15.77
C THR A 382 -0.91 -42.39 -16.73
N LEU A 383 0.28 -42.68 -17.22
CA LEU A 383 0.62 -43.92 -17.92
C LEU A 383 1.13 -44.92 -16.88
N ILE A 384 0.31 -45.91 -16.54
CA ILE A 384 0.66 -46.91 -15.51
C ILE A 384 1.56 -48.02 -16.06
N GLU A 385 2.46 -48.53 -15.24
CA GLU A 385 3.39 -49.61 -15.58
C GLU A 385 2.72 -50.93 -15.98
N GLY A 386 3.47 -51.81 -16.63
CA GLY A 386 3.01 -53.16 -17.01
C GLY A 386 1.96 -53.17 -18.13
N LYS A 387 1.79 -52.05 -18.85
CA LYS A 387 0.86 -51.88 -19.98
C LYS A 387 1.57 -51.91 -21.33
N THR A 388 0.84 -52.35 -22.35
CA THR A 388 1.33 -52.36 -23.73
C THR A 388 1.19 -50.98 -24.38
N ILE A 389 1.95 -50.75 -25.45
CA ILE A 389 1.83 -49.52 -26.24
C ILE A 389 0.43 -49.33 -26.84
N SER A 390 -0.24 -50.43 -27.20
CA SER A 390 -1.64 -50.39 -27.67
C SER A 390 -2.58 -49.82 -26.60
N HIS A 391 -2.39 -50.22 -25.34
CA HIS A 391 -3.17 -49.69 -24.21
C HIS A 391 -2.94 -48.19 -24.02
N TYR A 392 -1.68 -47.74 -24.02
CA TYR A 392 -1.36 -46.31 -23.93
C TYR A 392 -1.95 -45.51 -25.09
N TYR A 393 -1.89 -46.03 -26.32
CA TYR A 393 -2.48 -45.33 -27.47
C TYR A 393 -3.99 -45.16 -27.31
N GLN A 394 -4.71 -46.24 -26.95
CA GLN A 394 -6.15 -46.19 -26.69
C GLN A 394 -6.52 -45.26 -25.53
N GLN A 395 -5.73 -45.26 -24.46
CA GLN A 395 -5.92 -44.36 -23.32
C GLN A 395 -5.80 -42.89 -23.75
N LEU A 396 -4.81 -42.56 -24.57
CA LEU A 396 -4.53 -41.17 -24.96
C LEU A 396 -5.49 -40.65 -26.03
N ILE A 397 -5.88 -41.46 -27.03
CA ILE A 397 -6.83 -41.01 -28.07
C ILE A 397 -8.25 -40.80 -27.53
N ASN A 398 -8.63 -41.54 -26.49
CA ASN A 398 -9.95 -41.41 -25.85
C ASN A 398 -9.96 -40.29 -24.80
N ASN A 399 -8.83 -39.60 -24.57
CA ASN A 399 -8.76 -38.50 -23.62
C ASN A 399 -9.28 -37.19 -24.24
N LYS A 400 -10.40 -36.68 -23.71
CA LYS A 400 -11.07 -35.45 -24.19
C LYS A 400 -10.21 -34.18 -24.16
N PHE A 401 -9.09 -34.17 -23.44
CA PHE A 401 -8.19 -33.02 -23.34
C PHE A 401 -7.07 -33.04 -24.38
N LEU A 402 -6.85 -34.15 -25.08
CA LEU A 402 -5.82 -34.30 -26.09
C LEU A 402 -6.39 -34.22 -27.49
N LYS A 403 -5.60 -33.67 -28.42
CA LYS A 403 -5.91 -33.73 -29.86
C LYS A 403 -5.37 -35.02 -30.45
N SER A 404 -6.26 -35.72 -31.15
CA SER A 404 -5.87 -36.89 -31.96
C SER A 404 -4.77 -36.51 -32.95
N SER A 405 -3.79 -37.40 -33.10
CA SER A 405 -2.67 -37.24 -34.05
C SER A 405 -2.83 -38.14 -35.28
N GLY A 406 -4.06 -38.61 -35.54
CA GLY A 406 -4.36 -39.57 -36.61
C GLY A 406 -4.12 -41.02 -36.17
N SER A 407 -3.69 -41.86 -37.12
CA SER A 407 -3.42 -43.28 -36.87
C SER A 407 -2.28 -43.48 -35.85
N PHE A 408 -2.13 -44.71 -35.36
CA PHE A 408 -0.99 -45.08 -34.50
C PHE A 408 0.35 -44.78 -35.16
N VAL A 409 0.47 -45.10 -36.46
CA VAL A 409 1.70 -44.88 -37.24
C VAL A 409 2.00 -43.39 -37.40
N ASP A 410 0.99 -42.58 -37.69
CA ASP A 410 1.14 -41.12 -37.78
C ASP A 410 1.56 -40.51 -36.45
N THR A 411 0.97 -40.98 -35.35
CA THR A 411 1.31 -40.55 -34.00
C THR A 411 2.78 -40.79 -33.69
N MET A 412 3.29 -41.99 -33.99
CA MET A 412 4.71 -42.33 -33.75
C MET A 412 5.66 -41.56 -34.66
N ARG A 413 5.28 -41.35 -35.92
CA ARG A 413 6.02 -40.52 -36.88
C ARG A 413 6.11 -39.07 -36.41
N LEU A 414 4.99 -38.48 -36.00
CA LEU A 414 4.94 -37.11 -35.46
C LEU A 414 5.71 -36.97 -34.13
N ALA A 415 5.71 -38.02 -33.31
CA ALA A 415 6.51 -38.07 -32.09
C ALA A 415 8.02 -38.21 -32.37
N GLY A 416 8.41 -38.58 -33.59
CA GLY A 416 9.81 -38.81 -33.98
C GLY A 416 10.38 -40.14 -33.46
N ILE A 417 9.53 -41.14 -33.22
CA ILE A 417 9.91 -42.41 -32.59
C ILE A 417 9.96 -43.51 -33.64
N LYS A 418 11.03 -44.30 -33.63
CA LYS A 418 11.20 -45.46 -34.51
C LYS A 418 10.85 -46.76 -33.78
N SER A 419 10.33 -47.73 -34.52
CA SER A 419 10.10 -49.10 -34.03
C SER A 419 11.43 -49.74 -33.58
N PRO A 420 11.46 -50.60 -32.54
CA PRO A 420 10.32 -51.13 -31.76
C PRO A 420 9.72 -50.11 -30.78
N TYR A 421 8.39 -50.17 -30.60
CA TYR A 421 7.66 -49.27 -29.70
C TYR A 421 7.35 -49.89 -28.33
N GLU A 422 7.23 -51.23 -28.25
CA GLU A 422 6.78 -51.88 -27.02
C GLU A 422 7.80 -51.70 -25.89
N GLY A 423 7.33 -51.26 -24.72
CA GLY A 423 8.17 -50.90 -23.58
C GLY A 423 8.95 -49.58 -23.71
N TYR A 424 8.90 -48.89 -24.85
CA TYR A 424 9.71 -47.67 -25.10
C TYR A 424 9.11 -46.36 -24.54
N PHE A 425 8.25 -46.45 -23.52
CA PHE A 425 7.56 -45.30 -22.93
C PHE A 425 7.57 -45.41 -21.40
N TRP A 426 8.12 -44.39 -20.74
CA TRP A 426 8.26 -44.40 -19.29
C TRP A 426 6.88 -44.28 -18.60
N PRO A 427 6.51 -45.20 -17.71
CA PRO A 427 5.29 -45.07 -16.93
C PRO A 427 5.44 -43.93 -15.91
N ASP A 428 4.52 -42.96 -15.96
CA ASP A 428 4.51 -41.79 -15.10
C ASP A 428 3.23 -40.98 -15.26
N THR A 429 3.08 -39.96 -14.41
CA THR A 429 2.10 -38.89 -14.61
C THR A 429 2.69 -37.76 -15.45
N TYR A 430 2.07 -37.50 -16.59
CA TYR A 430 2.43 -36.42 -17.50
C TYR A 430 1.40 -35.30 -17.40
N GLN A 431 1.87 -34.10 -17.05
CA GLN A 431 1.07 -32.89 -17.18
C GLN A 431 0.95 -32.54 -18.66
N VAL A 432 -0.28 -32.37 -19.13
CA VAL A 432 -0.60 -32.02 -20.53
C VAL A 432 -1.42 -30.75 -20.53
N ASN A 433 -1.18 -29.87 -21.50
CA ASN A 433 -2.04 -28.73 -21.73
C ASN A 433 -3.28 -29.20 -22.53
N ILE A 434 -4.45 -28.61 -22.26
CA ILE A 434 -5.62 -28.90 -23.09
C ILE A 434 -5.31 -28.52 -24.53
N GLY A 435 -5.51 -29.46 -25.44
CA GLY A 435 -5.18 -29.33 -26.85
C GLY A 435 -3.79 -29.86 -27.24
N ASP A 436 -2.97 -30.33 -26.30
CA ASP A 436 -1.73 -31.07 -26.60
C ASP A 436 -2.05 -32.27 -27.52
N SER A 437 -1.14 -32.56 -28.46
CA SER A 437 -1.30 -33.73 -29.33
C SER A 437 -0.92 -35.02 -28.59
N VAL A 438 -1.61 -36.12 -28.92
CA VAL A 438 -1.22 -37.47 -28.44
C VAL A 438 0.25 -37.78 -28.75
N ALA A 439 0.74 -37.36 -29.93
CA ALA A 439 2.15 -37.50 -30.31
C ALA A 439 3.12 -36.79 -29.35
N SER A 440 2.74 -35.62 -28.82
CA SER A 440 3.55 -34.88 -27.83
C SER A 440 3.75 -35.67 -26.54
N VAL A 441 2.68 -36.29 -26.03
CA VAL A 441 2.73 -37.12 -24.82
C VAL A 441 3.67 -38.31 -25.02
N PHE A 442 3.55 -39.00 -26.14
CA PHE A 442 4.44 -40.12 -26.48
C PHE A 442 5.90 -39.70 -26.63
N LYS A 443 6.16 -38.56 -27.27
CA LYS A 443 7.51 -37.99 -27.39
C LYS A 443 8.12 -37.74 -26.00
N ARG A 444 7.39 -37.10 -25.10
CA ARG A 444 7.85 -36.86 -23.72
C ARG A 444 8.11 -38.16 -22.96
N ALA A 445 7.21 -39.13 -23.06
CA ALA A 445 7.34 -40.41 -22.38
C ALA A 445 8.52 -41.24 -22.90
N ASN A 446 8.79 -41.20 -24.21
CA ASN A 446 9.94 -41.84 -24.82
C ASN A 446 11.25 -41.16 -24.42
N GLN A 447 11.33 -39.83 -24.48
CA GLN A 447 12.51 -39.08 -24.02
C GLN A 447 12.82 -39.35 -22.55
N LYS A 448 11.80 -39.40 -21.69
CA LYS A 448 11.96 -39.73 -20.27
C LYS A 448 12.50 -41.13 -20.06
N LEU A 449 12.01 -42.12 -20.82
CA LEU A 449 12.56 -43.47 -20.79
C LEU A 449 14.02 -43.46 -21.23
N GLN A 450 14.36 -42.86 -22.37
CA GLN A 450 15.74 -42.87 -22.88
C GLN A 450 16.71 -42.29 -21.86
N LYS A 451 16.33 -41.19 -21.20
CA LYS A 451 17.12 -40.57 -20.13
C LYS A 451 17.32 -41.53 -18.95
N ASN A 452 16.24 -42.14 -18.44
CA ASN A 452 16.31 -43.02 -17.28
C ASN A 452 17.04 -44.33 -17.59
N LEU A 453 16.78 -44.91 -18.76
CA LEU A 453 17.44 -46.11 -19.26
C LEU A 453 18.94 -45.89 -19.40
N TYR A 454 19.35 -44.76 -19.99
CA TYR A 454 20.76 -44.39 -20.10
C TYR A 454 21.41 -44.22 -18.72
N ALA A 455 20.76 -43.46 -17.83
CA ALA A 455 21.30 -43.19 -16.49
C ALA A 455 21.49 -44.48 -15.68
N GLU A 456 20.50 -45.39 -15.71
CA GLU A 456 20.56 -46.66 -15.00
C GLU A 456 21.60 -47.59 -15.61
N TRP A 457 21.71 -47.63 -16.94
CA TRP A 457 22.69 -48.46 -17.65
C TRP A 457 24.14 -48.12 -17.29
N GLN A 458 24.43 -46.86 -16.96
CA GLN A 458 25.77 -46.47 -16.49
C GLN A 458 26.09 -47.05 -15.10
N LYS A 459 25.07 -47.12 -14.23
CA LYS A 459 25.17 -47.59 -12.85
C LYS A 459 25.04 -49.11 -12.70
N ARG A 460 24.64 -49.80 -13.77
CA ARG A 460 24.45 -51.25 -13.81
C ARG A 460 25.59 -52.04 -13.16
N ASP A 461 25.25 -53.20 -12.63
CA ASP A 461 26.25 -54.19 -12.20
C ASP A 461 27.18 -54.55 -13.38
N LYS A 462 28.50 -54.42 -13.18
CA LYS A 462 29.49 -54.67 -14.26
C LYS A 462 29.58 -56.14 -14.64
N THR A 463 29.06 -57.03 -13.80
CA THR A 463 29.00 -58.48 -14.07
C THR A 463 27.80 -58.90 -14.92
N LEU A 464 26.91 -57.96 -15.27
CA LEU A 464 25.74 -58.24 -16.11
C LEU A 464 26.14 -58.79 -17.48
N ARG A 465 25.50 -59.91 -17.85
CA ARG A 465 25.62 -60.52 -19.18
C ARG A 465 24.51 -60.06 -20.13
N LEU A 466 24.31 -58.74 -20.19
CA LEU A 466 23.44 -58.10 -21.17
C LEU A 466 24.29 -57.26 -22.11
N ASN A 467 24.01 -57.33 -23.41
CA ASN A 467 24.80 -56.68 -24.45
C ASN A 467 24.58 -55.16 -24.49
N ASN A 468 23.37 -54.70 -24.16
CA ASN A 468 22.99 -53.29 -24.22
C ASN A 468 21.79 -52.97 -23.33
N ALA A 469 21.52 -51.67 -23.16
CA ALA A 469 20.41 -51.17 -22.36
C ALA A 469 19.04 -51.64 -22.89
N SER A 470 18.89 -51.87 -24.21
CA SER A 470 17.65 -52.39 -24.77
C SER A 470 17.33 -53.80 -24.23
N GLN A 471 18.34 -54.67 -24.07
CA GLN A 471 18.13 -55.98 -23.44
C GLN A 471 17.74 -55.88 -21.96
N ALA A 472 18.28 -54.89 -21.24
CA ALA A 472 17.86 -54.63 -19.86
C ALA A 472 16.40 -54.18 -19.79
N LEU A 473 15.94 -53.37 -20.76
CA LEU A 473 14.53 -52.98 -20.87
C LEU A 473 13.62 -54.17 -21.16
N ILE A 474 14.05 -55.11 -22.03
CA ILE A 474 13.31 -56.35 -22.29
C ILE A 474 13.14 -57.12 -20.98
N LEU A 475 14.23 -57.37 -20.26
CA LEU A 475 14.19 -58.08 -18.97
C LEU A 475 13.34 -57.34 -17.92
N ALA A 476 13.43 -56.02 -17.84
CA ALA A 476 12.61 -55.20 -16.94
C ALA A 476 11.11 -55.38 -17.21
N SER A 477 10.70 -55.49 -18.48
CA SER A 477 9.30 -55.77 -18.82
C SER A 477 8.84 -57.16 -18.38
N LEU A 478 9.73 -58.16 -18.35
CA LEU A 478 9.41 -59.49 -17.83
C LEU A 478 9.22 -59.44 -16.32
N ILE A 479 10.16 -58.82 -15.61
CA ILE A 479 10.11 -58.65 -14.15
C ILE A 479 8.84 -57.91 -13.71
N GLU A 480 8.47 -56.84 -14.42
CA GLU A 480 7.25 -56.07 -14.12
C GLU A 480 5.98 -56.93 -14.18
N LYS A 481 5.92 -57.84 -15.15
CA LYS A 481 4.75 -58.70 -15.33
C LYS A 481 4.72 -59.90 -14.38
N GLU A 482 5.84 -60.24 -13.75
CA GLU A 482 5.93 -61.34 -12.78
C GLU A 482 5.50 -60.93 -11.37
N THR A 483 5.87 -59.73 -10.90
CA THR A 483 5.54 -59.33 -9.53
C THR A 483 5.28 -57.84 -9.39
N ALA A 484 4.26 -57.51 -8.60
CA ALA A 484 4.03 -56.16 -8.10
C ALA A 484 4.88 -55.86 -6.85
N HIS A 485 5.45 -56.87 -6.19
CA HIS A 485 6.24 -56.70 -4.97
C HIS A 485 7.67 -56.25 -5.29
N SER A 486 7.94 -54.96 -5.11
CA SER A 486 9.23 -54.35 -5.45
C SER A 486 10.44 -55.01 -4.76
N ALA A 487 10.27 -55.56 -3.55
CA ALA A 487 11.35 -56.24 -2.82
C ALA A 487 11.84 -57.53 -3.49
N GLU A 488 10.99 -58.22 -4.28
CA GLU A 488 11.33 -59.48 -4.94
C GLU A 488 11.89 -59.28 -6.35
N LYS A 489 11.73 -58.09 -6.94
CA LYS A 489 12.11 -57.82 -8.33
C LYS A 489 13.58 -58.14 -8.60
N THR A 490 14.50 -57.81 -7.68
CA THR A 490 15.93 -58.13 -7.81
C THR A 490 16.21 -59.64 -7.71
N GLN A 491 15.44 -60.37 -6.90
CA GLN A 491 15.55 -61.84 -6.78
C GLN A 491 15.06 -62.55 -8.03
N ILE A 492 13.91 -62.14 -8.57
CA ILE A 492 13.37 -62.63 -9.85
C ILE A 492 14.35 -62.32 -10.98
N SER A 493 14.87 -61.08 -11.04
CA SER A 493 15.93 -60.70 -11.97
C SER A 493 17.15 -61.63 -11.88
N GLY A 494 17.59 -61.95 -10.66
CA GLY A 494 18.67 -62.91 -10.42
C GLY A 494 18.37 -64.29 -11.01
N VAL A 495 17.14 -64.79 -10.88
CA VAL A 495 16.75 -66.08 -11.48
C VAL A 495 16.84 -66.01 -13.00
N PHE A 496 16.26 -64.98 -13.62
CA PHE A 496 16.33 -64.81 -15.07
C PHE A 496 17.77 -64.69 -15.58
N MET A 497 18.61 -63.90 -14.92
CA MET A 497 20.02 -63.76 -15.26
C MET A 497 20.79 -65.08 -15.17
N ARG A 498 20.55 -65.88 -14.14
CA ARG A 498 21.17 -67.21 -14.01
C ARG A 498 20.70 -68.18 -15.08
N ARG A 499 19.39 -68.16 -15.41
CA ARG A 499 18.84 -68.96 -16.52
C ARG A 499 19.47 -68.58 -17.86
N LEU A 500 19.57 -67.27 -18.15
CA LEU A 500 20.26 -66.76 -19.35
C LEU A 500 21.71 -67.23 -19.40
N HIS A 501 22.43 -67.16 -18.27
CA HIS A 501 23.83 -67.55 -18.19
C HIS A 501 24.09 -69.01 -18.56
N ILE A 502 23.23 -69.93 -18.11
CA ILE A 502 23.38 -71.38 -18.38
C ILE A 502 22.63 -71.85 -19.64
N GLY A 503 22.05 -70.93 -20.43
CA GLY A 503 21.29 -71.28 -21.63
C GLY A 503 19.97 -72.01 -21.35
N MET A 504 19.38 -71.81 -20.17
CA MET A 504 18.07 -72.33 -19.79
C MET A 504 16.95 -71.42 -20.31
N HIS A 505 15.81 -72.01 -20.70
CA HIS A 505 14.61 -71.28 -21.08
C HIS A 505 14.10 -70.40 -19.91
N LEU A 506 13.62 -69.19 -20.20
CA LEU A 506 13.11 -68.30 -19.15
C LEU A 506 11.76 -68.76 -18.59
N GLN A 507 10.93 -69.42 -19.41
CA GLN A 507 9.66 -70.03 -19.00
C GLN A 507 8.79 -69.10 -18.14
N THR A 508 8.53 -67.90 -18.65
CA THR A 508 7.73 -66.87 -17.99
C THR A 508 6.37 -66.74 -18.69
N ASP A 509 5.29 -66.98 -17.94
CA ASP A 509 3.91 -66.94 -18.40
C ASP A 509 3.52 -65.62 -19.09
N PRO A 510 3.90 -64.43 -18.56
CA PRO A 510 3.69 -63.15 -19.23
C PRO A 510 4.07 -63.11 -20.72
N THR A 511 5.12 -63.82 -21.13
CA THR A 511 5.58 -63.81 -22.52
C THR A 511 4.66 -64.59 -23.45
N VAL A 512 4.06 -65.68 -22.95
CA VAL A 512 3.04 -66.46 -23.66
C VAL A 512 1.75 -65.67 -23.74
N VAL A 513 1.34 -65.03 -22.64
CA VAL A 513 0.16 -64.14 -22.61
C VAL A 513 0.30 -63.02 -23.63
N TYR A 514 1.47 -62.37 -23.70
CA TYR A 514 1.74 -61.33 -24.70
C TYR A 514 1.64 -61.86 -26.13
N ALA A 515 2.27 -63.02 -26.41
CA ALA A 515 2.21 -63.65 -27.73
C ALA A 515 0.78 -63.98 -28.18
N LEU A 516 -0.04 -64.51 -27.28
CA LEU A 516 -1.45 -64.84 -27.56
C LEU A 516 -2.31 -63.60 -27.76
N ASN A 517 -2.04 -62.52 -27.01
CA ASN A 517 -2.72 -61.23 -27.18
C ASN A 517 -2.44 -60.62 -28.56
N LEU A 518 -1.22 -60.70 -29.06
CA LEU A 518 -0.89 -60.26 -30.43
C LEU A 518 -1.72 -61.00 -31.50
N SER A 519 -2.09 -62.26 -31.24
CA SER A 519 -2.96 -63.06 -32.11
C SER A 519 -4.44 -63.05 -31.72
N LYS A 520 -4.86 -62.23 -30.75
CA LYS A 520 -6.23 -62.18 -30.20
C LYS A 520 -6.76 -63.54 -29.70
N ARG A 521 -5.88 -64.42 -29.20
CA ARG A 521 -6.20 -65.78 -28.74
C ARG A 521 -6.20 -65.96 -27.22
N TYR A 522 -5.81 -64.92 -26.47
CA TYR A 522 -5.79 -64.99 -25.01
C TYR A 522 -7.21 -64.90 -24.44
N ARG A 523 -7.57 -65.81 -23.52
CA ARG A 523 -8.92 -65.95 -22.96
C ARG A 523 -8.99 -65.60 -21.46
N GLY A 524 -7.95 -64.96 -20.92
CA GLY A 524 -7.87 -64.61 -19.49
C GLY A 524 -7.15 -65.62 -18.59
N PHE A 525 -6.86 -66.83 -19.09
CA PHE A 525 -6.04 -67.83 -18.40
C PHE A 525 -5.19 -68.61 -19.42
N LEU A 526 -4.11 -69.25 -18.94
CA LEU A 526 -3.23 -70.10 -19.76
C LEU A 526 -3.56 -71.58 -19.60
N THR A 527 -3.61 -72.30 -20.71
CA THR A 527 -3.70 -73.77 -20.73
C THR A 527 -2.35 -74.41 -21.07
N ARG A 528 -2.19 -75.71 -20.81
CA ARG A 528 -0.97 -76.46 -21.22
C ARG A 528 -0.73 -76.41 -22.73
N LYS A 529 -1.79 -76.31 -23.54
CA LYS A 529 -1.69 -76.17 -25.01
C LYS A 529 -1.11 -74.82 -25.40
N ASP A 530 -1.48 -73.77 -24.66
CA ASP A 530 -1.01 -72.40 -24.90
C ASP A 530 0.50 -72.24 -24.68
N LEU A 531 1.10 -72.99 -23.75
CA LEU A 531 2.56 -73.01 -23.53
C LEU A 531 3.37 -73.55 -24.73
N LYS A 532 2.70 -74.25 -25.65
CA LYS A 532 3.28 -74.74 -26.91
C LYS A 532 2.97 -73.83 -28.11
N PHE A 533 2.39 -72.65 -27.90
CA PHE A 533 2.07 -71.71 -28.97
C PHE A 533 3.35 -71.25 -29.69
N ASN A 534 3.41 -71.42 -31.01
CA ASN A 534 4.56 -71.03 -31.80
C ASN A 534 4.61 -69.50 -31.96
N SER A 535 5.55 -68.86 -31.25
CA SER A 535 5.81 -67.43 -31.32
C SER A 535 7.24 -67.15 -30.86
N PRO A 536 7.97 -66.19 -31.45
CA PRO A 536 9.31 -65.84 -30.99
C PRO A 536 9.30 -65.23 -29.58
N TYR A 537 8.16 -64.76 -29.08
CA TYR A 537 8.02 -64.28 -27.71
C TYR A 537 7.85 -65.42 -26.70
N ASN A 538 7.48 -66.64 -27.12
CA ASN A 538 7.23 -67.73 -26.20
C ASN A 538 8.55 -68.27 -25.61
N THR A 539 8.84 -67.87 -24.37
CA THR A 539 10.07 -68.27 -23.64
C THR A 539 10.05 -69.71 -23.13
N TYR A 540 8.96 -70.47 -23.32
CA TYR A 540 8.94 -71.92 -23.13
C TYR A 540 9.50 -72.69 -24.32
N GLN A 541 9.42 -72.11 -25.52
CA GLN A 541 9.86 -72.73 -26.77
C GLN A 541 11.21 -72.17 -27.27
N ASN A 542 11.51 -70.91 -26.93
CA ASN A 542 12.74 -70.22 -27.36
C ASN A 542 13.66 -69.94 -26.17
N LYS A 543 14.97 -70.12 -26.36
CA LYS A 543 16.00 -69.74 -25.35
C LYS A 543 16.32 -68.25 -25.46
N GLY A 544 16.78 -67.66 -24.35
CA GLY A 544 17.16 -66.25 -24.32
C GLY A 544 16.00 -65.29 -24.04
N LEU A 545 16.25 -63.99 -24.24
CA LEU A 545 15.24 -62.94 -24.13
C LEU A 545 14.32 -62.93 -25.36
N PRO A 546 13.04 -62.53 -25.22
CA PRO A 546 12.16 -62.33 -26.37
C PRO A 546 12.64 -61.17 -27.27
N PRO A 547 12.11 -61.02 -28.50
CA PRO A 547 12.60 -60.03 -29.47
C PRO A 547 12.48 -58.56 -29.01
N THR A 548 11.45 -58.22 -28.25
CA THR A 548 11.24 -56.90 -27.65
C THR A 548 10.68 -57.04 -26.24
N ALA A 549 10.56 -55.91 -25.53
CA ALA A 549 9.78 -55.85 -24.31
C ALA A 549 8.31 -56.22 -24.58
N ILE A 550 7.61 -56.67 -23.54
CA ILE A 550 6.19 -57.09 -23.61
C ILE A 550 5.24 -56.09 -22.93
N SER A 551 5.79 -55.08 -22.26
CA SER A 551 5.07 -53.98 -21.62
C SER A 551 6.01 -52.85 -21.23
N SER A 552 5.46 -51.72 -20.79
CA SER A 552 6.18 -50.73 -19.98
C SER A 552 6.66 -51.34 -18.66
N ALA A 553 7.75 -50.80 -18.12
CA ALA A 553 8.34 -51.23 -16.86
C ALA A 553 8.54 -50.03 -15.94
N SER A 554 8.28 -50.24 -14.65
CA SER A 554 8.53 -49.25 -13.59
C SER A 554 10.03 -49.05 -13.37
N ALA A 555 10.35 -47.98 -12.64
CA ALA A 555 11.72 -47.71 -12.20
C ALA A 555 12.33 -48.88 -11.40
N SER A 556 11.55 -49.53 -10.53
CA SER A 556 12.04 -50.64 -9.70
C SER A 556 12.33 -51.90 -10.51
N SER A 557 11.56 -52.17 -11.57
CA SER A 557 11.87 -53.27 -12.50
C SER A 557 13.08 -52.99 -13.37
N LEU A 558 13.23 -51.73 -13.82
CA LEU A 558 14.41 -51.33 -14.58
C LEU A 558 15.69 -51.43 -13.73
N TYR A 559 15.63 -50.95 -12.48
CA TYR A 559 16.69 -51.12 -11.50
C TYR A 559 17.01 -52.61 -11.29
N ALA A 560 15.99 -53.44 -11.04
CA ALA A 560 16.19 -54.87 -10.81
C ALA A 560 16.83 -55.60 -12.00
N ALA A 561 16.47 -55.24 -13.24
CA ALA A 561 17.09 -55.80 -14.44
C ALA A 561 18.60 -55.50 -14.53
N MET A 562 19.07 -54.42 -13.90
CA MET A 562 20.47 -53.99 -13.88
C MET A 562 21.21 -54.30 -12.57
N HIS A 563 20.47 -54.68 -11.53
CA HIS A 563 20.98 -55.01 -10.20
C HIS A 563 20.37 -56.33 -9.69
N PRO A 564 20.62 -57.46 -10.36
CA PRO A 564 20.10 -58.76 -9.95
C PRO A 564 20.67 -59.17 -8.59
N ALA A 565 19.84 -59.75 -7.74
CA ALA A 565 20.29 -60.29 -6.47
C ALA A 565 21.21 -61.50 -6.67
N LYS A 566 22.33 -61.52 -5.93
CA LYS A 566 23.22 -62.68 -5.84
C LYS A 566 22.48 -63.89 -5.27
N GLY A 567 22.94 -65.09 -5.61
CA GLY A 567 22.36 -66.36 -5.16
C GLY A 567 22.43 -67.42 -6.25
N ASP A 568 21.82 -68.57 -6.00
CA ASP A 568 21.86 -69.77 -6.86
C ASP A 568 20.47 -70.29 -7.26
N SER A 569 19.40 -69.57 -6.91
CA SER A 569 18.03 -69.97 -7.23
C SER A 569 17.77 -69.94 -8.74
N LEU A 570 17.26 -71.05 -9.29
CA LEU A 570 16.91 -71.18 -10.71
C LEU A 570 15.40 -71.25 -10.92
N PHE A 571 14.60 -71.32 -9.87
CA PHE A 571 13.14 -71.46 -9.95
C PHE A 571 12.47 -70.55 -8.92
N PHE A 572 11.27 -70.08 -9.24
CA PHE A 572 10.39 -69.40 -8.30
C PHE A 572 8.93 -69.78 -8.56
N VAL A 573 8.10 -69.73 -7.52
CA VAL A 573 6.66 -70.00 -7.59
C VAL A 573 5.92 -69.05 -6.66
N SER A 574 4.78 -68.51 -7.07
CA SER A 574 3.97 -67.63 -6.23
C SER A 574 3.41 -68.37 -5.01
N LYS A 575 3.38 -67.71 -3.85
CA LYS A 575 2.86 -68.25 -2.58
C LYS A 575 1.36 -67.97 -2.32
N LYS A 576 0.62 -67.42 -3.30
CA LYS A 576 -0.77 -66.91 -3.17
C LYS A 576 -0.97 -65.72 -2.22
N ASP A 577 0.01 -65.39 -1.38
CA ASP A 577 0.07 -64.17 -0.55
C ASP A 577 0.66 -62.95 -1.29
N GLY A 578 0.97 -63.11 -2.58
CA GLY A 578 1.61 -62.12 -3.44
C GLY A 578 3.13 -62.28 -3.57
N SER A 579 3.79 -62.93 -2.61
CA SER A 579 5.24 -63.20 -2.64
C SER A 579 5.60 -64.48 -3.41
N HIS A 580 6.89 -64.76 -3.57
CA HIS A 580 7.44 -65.92 -4.26
C HIS A 580 8.34 -66.78 -3.35
N ALA A 581 8.32 -68.09 -3.59
CA ALA A 581 9.24 -69.04 -3.01
C ALA A 581 10.32 -69.42 -4.02
N PHE A 582 11.58 -69.06 -3.73
CA PHE A 582 12.74 -69.32 -4.58
C PHE A 582 13.36 -70.69 -4.30
N ALA A 583 13.86 -71.37 -5.33
CA ALA A 583 14.46 -72.68 -5.23
C ALA A 583 15.68 -72.84 -6.16
N LYS A 584 16.72 -73.51 -5.66
CA LYS A 584 17.93 -73.84 -6.41
C LYS A 584 17.70 -74.97 -7.42
N THR A 585 17.00 -76.03 -6.98
CA THR A 585 16.78 -77.25 -7.78
C THR A 585 15.32 -77.44 -8.16
N TYR A 586 15.10 -78.18 -9.24
CA TYR A 586 13.74 -78.52 -9.68
C TYR A 586 12.97 -79.33 -8.63
N LYS A 587 13.64 -80.26 -7.91
CA LYS A 587 13.04 -81.03 -6.81
C LYS A 587 12.52 -80.10 -5.70
N GLN A 588 13.30 -79.10 -5.30
CA GLN A 588 12.88 -78.11 -4.30
C GLN A 588 11.72 -77.24 -4.82
N HIS A 589 11.73 -76.88 -6.10
CA HIS A 589 10.61 -76.17 -6.73
C HIS A 589 9.30 -76.98 -6.73
N GLN A 590 9.35 -78.29 -7.01
CA GLN A 590 8.19 -79.18 -6.93
C GLN A 590 7.62 -79.26 -5.49
N LEU A 591 8.50 -79.28 -4.48
CA LEU A 591 8.07 -79.19 -3.07
C LEU A 591 7.39 -77.86 -2.77
N ASN A 592 7.93 -76.73 -3.24
CA ASN A 592 7.31 -75.42 -3.08
C ASN A 592 5.94 -75.35 -3.78
N ILE A 593 5.78 -75.92 -4.99
CA ILE A 593 4.48 -76.01 -5.67
C ILE A 593 3.47 -76.80 -4.80
N LYS A 594 3.87 -77.95 -4.26
CA LYS A 594 2.99 -78.76 -3.39
C LYS A 594 2.63 -78.01 -2.10
N LYS A 595 3.54 -77.20 -1.56
CA LYS A 595 3.33 -76.45 -0.32
C LYS A 595 2.40 -75.24 -0.47
N TYR A 596 2.52 -74.49 -1.57
CA TYR A 596 1.83 -73.20 -1.70
C TYR A 596 0.69 -73.17 -2.73
N LEU A 597 0.72 -74.04 -3.76
CA LEU A 597 -0.27 -74.01 -4.84
C LEU A 597 -1.33 -75.11 -4.77
N LYS A 598 -1.04 -76.24 -4.12
CA LYS A 598 -1.99 -77.34 -3.95
C LYS A 598 -2.92 -77.17 -2.77
#